data_AF-A0A2J4ZJK9-F1
#
_entry.id   AF-A0A2J4ZJK9-F1
#
_cell.length_a   1.000
_cell.length_b   1.000
_cell.length_c   1.000
_cell.angle_alpha   90.00
_cell.angle_beta   90.00
_cell.angle_gamma   90.00
#
_symmetry.space_group_name_H-M   'P 1'
#
loop_
_entity.id
_entity.type
_entity.pdbx_description
1 polymer ?
#
loop_
_entity_poly.entity_id
_entity_poly.type
_entity_poly.pdbx_seq_one_letter_code
_entity_poly.pdbx_strand_id
1 'polypeptide(L)'
;MSVISFSRLSLVALALAGAGLAAPAAQAQTETQAHAAANGGVSLGSTRVIYPQGNNQVSLAVNNTDPKATFLIQSWVENASESKSSDFVITPPLFVMKPQKENTLRIMYVGPNNLPADRESLYWVNVKAIPSAAKDTKGKNTLQIAVLSRIKLFVRPKNLPMASIDAPAKLRFHESGNTLTVKNPTPYYMTLVQIHAGTATLPTTMVAPMSQADLKLPANAQGNITFQTINDYGANSPEQKAIIE
;
A
#
# COMPACT_ATOMS: atom_id res chain seq x y z
N MET A 1 -30.24 -1.90 17.40
CA MET A 1 -30.22 -0.71 18.29
C MET A 1 -28.81 -0.61 18.84
N SER A 2 -27.99 0.40 18.59
CA SER A 2 -28.17 1.72 17.98
C SER A 2 -26.82 2.12 17.34
N VAL A 3 -26.88 2.75 16.17
CA VAL A 3 -25.72 3.29 15.45
C VAL A 3 -25.50 4.72 15.97
N ILE A 4 -24.32 5.03 16.52
CA ILE A 4 -23.99 6.40 16.93
C ILE A 4 -23.29 7.08 15.77
N SER A 5 -24.06 7.91 15.08
CA SER A 5 -23.66 8.91 14.09
C SER A 5 -23.03 10.10 14.80
N PHE A 6 -21.85 10.55 14.36
CA PHE A 6 -21.30 11.85 14.75
C PHE A 6 -21.58 12.87 13.64
N SER A 7 -22.61 13.67 13.87
CA SER A 7 -23.01 14.83 13.08
C SER A 7 -22.01 15.97 13.22
N ARG A 8 -21.69 16.60 12.08
CA ARG A 8 -20.86 17.81 11.94
C ARG A 8 -21.44 18.98 12.75
N LEU A 9 -20.61 19.63 13.55
CA LEU A 9 -20.93 20.93 14.17
C LEU A 9 -20.24 22.03 13.35
N SER A 10 -21.01 22.73 12.53
CA SER A 10 -20.59 23.97 11.88
C SER A 10 -20.89 25.12 12.83
N LEU A 11 -19.86 25.82 13.31
CA LEU A 11 -20.03 27.03 14.12
C LEU A 11 -20.03 28.25 13.19
N VAL A 12 -21.17 28.91 13.08
CA VAL A 12 -21.34 30.22 12.42
C VAL A 12 -21.03 31.31 13.45
N ALA A 13 -20.01 32.12 13.22
CA ALA A 13 -19.72 33.30 14.03
C ALA A 13 -20.40 34.52 13.39
N LEU A 14 -21.40 35.07 14.09
CA LEU A 14 -22.07 36.33 13.79
C LEU A 14 -21.30 37.47 14.48
N ALA A 15 -20.74 38.40 13.71
CA ALA A 15 -20.06 39.58 14.23
C ALA A 15 -21.00 40.79 14.22
N LEU A 16 -21.30 41.34 15.40
CA LEU A 16 -21.96 42.62 15.60
C LEU A 16 -20.89 43.66 16.00
N ALA A 17 -20.87 44.78 15.27
CA ALA A 17 -19.97 45.90 15.48
C ALA A 17 -20.41 46.75 16.69
N GLY A 18 -19.44 47.14 17.52
CA GLY A 18 -19.58 48.14 18.57
C GLY A 18 -18.25 48.87 18.75
N ALA A 19 -18.24 50.18 18.51
CA ALA A 19 -17.06 51.03 18.56
C ALA A 19 -16.63 51.35 19.99
N GLY A 20 -15.32 51.33 20.26
CA GLY A 20 -14.72 51.79 21.50
C GLY A 20 -13.19 51.84 21.40
N LEU A 21 -12.62 53.04 21.57
CA LEU A 21 -11.18 53.34 21.58
C LEU A 21 -10.46 52.68 22.76
N ALA A 22 -9.40 51.89 22.51
CA ALA A 22 -8.36 51.57 23.49
C ALA A 22 -7.05 51.10 22.80
N ALA A 23 -5.92 51.46 23.41
CA ALA A 23 -4.53 51.31 22.95
C ALA A 23 -4.07 49.87 22.62
N PRO A 24 -2.97 49.66 21.86
CA PRO A 24 -2.57 48.34 21.40
C PRO A 24 -1.86 47.56 22.51
N ALA A 25 -2.56 46.58 23.11
CA ALA A 25 -1.92 45.53 23.89
C ALA A 25 -1.46 44.43 22.92
N ALA A 26 -0.15 44.20 22.86
CA ALA A 26 0.45 43.10 22.12
C ALA A 26 -0.06 41.76 22.68
N GLN A 27 -0.93 41.09 21.93
CA GLN A 27 -1.39 39.74 22.24
C GLN A 27 -0.36 38.74 21.70
N ALA A 28 0.47 38.20 22.59
CA ALA A 28 1.27 37.02 22.31
C ALA A 28 0.31 35.84 22.02
N GLN A 29 0.20 35.49 20.74
CA GLN A 29 -0.46 34.27 20.31
C GLN A 29 0.47 33.10 20.61
N THR A 30 0.25 32.47 21.76
CA THR A 30 0.84 31.15 22.04
C THR A 30 0.13 30.15 21.14
N GLU A 31 0.69 29.92 19.94
CA GLU A 31 0.30 28.82 19.07
C GLU A 31 0.50 27.51 19.82
N THR A 32 -0.60 26.97 20.36
CA THR A 32 -0.61 25.62 20.92
C THR A 32 -0.53 24.66 19.73
N GLN A 33 0.70 24.33 19.31
CA GLN A 33 0.93 23.26 18.36
C GLN A 33 0.39 21.97 18.96
N ALA A 34 -0.70 21.46 18.40
CA ALA A 34 -1.16 20.11 18.64
C ALA A 34 -0.10 19.15 18.10
N HIS A 35 0.86 18.76 18.96
CA HIS A 35 1.69 17.60 18.72
C HIS A 35 0.75 16.39 18.69
N ALA A 36 0.33 15.97 17.50
CA ALA A 36 -0.05 14.59 17.30
C ALA A 36 1.11 13.76 17.82
N ALA A 37 0.90 13.06 18.94
CA ALA A 37 1.81 12.03 19.39
C ALA A 37 1.76 10.93 18.34
N ALA A 38 2.58 11.08 17.29
CA ALA A 38 2.86 10.02 16.36
C ALA A 38 3.63 8.98 17.16
N ASN A 39 2.91 7.97 17.67
CA ASN A 39 3.53 6.73 18.09
C ASN A 39 4.18 6.16 16.82
N GLY A 40 5.47 6.46 16.65
CA GLY A 40 6.24 6.11 15.46
C GLY A 40 6.41 4.60 15.33
N GLY A 41 7.10 4.19 14.27
CA GLY A 41 7.35 2.78 14.02
C GLY A 41 8.14 2.57 12.76
N VAL A 42 8.19 1.32 12.31
CA VAL A 42 8.88 0.95 11.07
C VAL A 42 7.93 1.01 9.89
N SER A 43 8.28 1.79 8.87
CA SER A 43 7.57 1.87 7.60
C SER A 43 8.50 1.62 6.41
N LEU A 44 7.91 1.25 5.28
CA LEU A 44 8.63 1.07 4.02
C LEU A 44 8.42 2.32 3.14
N GLY A 45 9.42 2.67 2.34
CA GLY A 45 9.37 3.82 1.43
C GLY A 45 8.44 3.60 0.22
N SER A 46 7.94 2.38 0.02
CA SER A 46 6.97 2.07 -1.03
C SER A 46 6.02 0.95 -0.61
N THR A 47 4.87 0.85 -1.28
CA THR A 47 3.87 -0.21 -1.09
C THR A 47 4.02 -1.39 -2.06
N ARG A 48 4.99 -1.28 -2.97
CA ARG A 48 5.40 -2.29 -3.96
C ARG A 48 6.76 -1.95 -4.53
N VAL A 49 7.40 -2.95 -5.13
CA VAL A 49 8.69 -2.82 -5.81
C VAL A 49 8.53 -3.32 -7.24
N ILE A 50 8.96 -2.52 -8.20
CA ILE A 50 9.12 -2.96 -9.59
C ILE A 50 10.59 -3.29 -9.80
N TYR A 51 10.88 -4.52 -10.23
CA TYR A 51 12.22 -4.98 -10.58
C TYR A 51 12.32 -5.12 -12.10
N PRO A 52 12.91 -4.16 -12.82
CA PRO A 52 13.16 -4.30 -14.25
C PRO A 52 14.14 -5.47 -14.50
N GLN A 53 13.76 -6.42 -15.35
CA GLN A 53 14.56 -7.59 -15.65
C GLN A 53 15.92 -7.17 -16.24
N GLY A 54 17.01 -7.70 -15.69
CA GLY A 54 18.36 -7.35 -16.09
C GLY A 54 18.93 -6.09 -15.42
N ASN A 55 18.22 -5.47 -14.46
CA ASN A 55 18.87 -4.58 -13.50
C ASN A 55 19.67 -5.42 -12.49
N ASN A 56 20.79 -4.88 -12.00
CA ASN A 56 21.63 -5.54 -11.01
C ASN A 56 21.00 -5.53 -9.60
N GLN A 57 20.32 -4.44 -9.26
CA GLN A 57 19.64 -4.26 -7.98
C GLN A 57 18.56 -3.19 -8.06
N VAL A 58 17.62 -3.22 -7.12
CA VAL A 58 16.69 -2.13 -6.80
C VAL A 58 16.75 -1.82 -5.30
N SER A 59 16.40 -0.59 -4.93
CA SER A 59 16.46 -0.11 -3.56
C SER A 59 15.07 0.01 -2.95
N LEU A 60 14.95 -0.31 -1.66
CA LEU A 60 13.75 -0.11 -0.85
C LEU A 60 14.15 0.58 0.46
N ALA A 61 13.61 1.78 0.72
CA ALA A 61 13.83 2.48 1.98
C ALA A 61 13.02 1.85 3.12
N VAL A 62 13.60 1.83 4.32
CA VAL A 62 12.99 1.40 5.57
C VAL A 62 13.25 2.47 6.60
N ASN A 63 12.17 2.99 7.19
CA ASN A 63 12.20 4.17 8.06
C ASN A 63 11.72 3.79 9.45
N ASN A 64 12.51 4.09 10.47
CA ASN A 64 12.06 4.10 11.86
C ASN A 64 11.70 5.52 12.26
N THR A 65 10.41 5.81 12.41
CA THR A 65 9.93 7.12 12.88
C THR A 65 9.79 7.19 14.40
N ASP A 66 10.01 6.09 15.12
CA ASP A 66 9.94 6.09 16.59
C ASP A 66 11.12 6.90 17.17
N PRO A 67 10.86 7.84 18.10
CA PRO A 67 11.89 8.67 18.71
C PRO A 67 12.81 7.92 19.69
N LYS A 68 12.43 6.72 20.15
CA LYS A 68 13.13 6.02 21.24
C LYS A 68 13.34 4.53 20.98
N ALA A 69 12.46 3.89 20.21
CA ALA A 69 12.50 2.45 19.97
C ALA A 69 13.58 2.07 18.96
N THR A 70 14.27 0.98 19.27
CA THR A 70 15.18 0.29 18.35
C THR A 70 14.49 -0.96 17.85
N PHE A 71 14.69 -1.30 16.58
CA PHE A 71 14.11 -2.48 15.95
C PHE A 71 15.21 -3.35 15.34
N LEU A 72 15.06 -4.67 15.45
CA LEU A 72 15.78 -5.61 14.60
C LEU A 72 14.95 -5.83 13.33
N ILE A 73 15.54 -5.51 12.19
CA ILE A 73 14.89 -5.62 10.88
C ILE A 73 15.40 -6.87 10.19
N GLN A 74 14.49 -7.79 9.87
CA GLN A 74 14.77 -8.99 9.08
C GLN A 74 14.02 -8.91 7.76
N SER A 75 14.67 -9.25 6.65
CA SER A 75 14.06 -9.16 5.32
C SER A 75 14.30 -10.39 4.46
N TRP A 76 13.29 -10.79 3.69
CA TRP A 76 13.38 -11.90 2.73
C TRP A 76 12.37 -11.72 1.59
N VAL A 77 12.50 -12.56 0.56
CA VAL A 77 11.55 -12.63 -0.56
C VAL A 77 10.83 -13.97 -0.56
N GLU A 78 9.55 -13.96 -0.91
CA GLU A 78 8.73 -15.14 -1.21
C GLU A 78 8.32 -15.14 -2.68
N ASN A 79 8.10 -16.33 -3.24
CA ASN A 79 7.54 -16.49 -4.58
C ASN A 79 6.01 -16.32 -4.59
N ALA A 80 5.38 -16.44 -5.76
CA ALA A 80 3.93 -16.36 -5.91
C ALA A 80 3.14 -17.41 -5.10
N SER A 81 3.76 -18.55 -4.77
CA SER A 81 3.22 -19.59 -3.89
C SER A 81 3.48 -19.34 -2.41
N GLU A 82 3.89 -18.11 -2.06
CA GLU A 82 4.13 -17.64 -0.68
C GLU A 82 5.24 -18.40 0.06
N SER A 83 6.07 -19.14 -0.68
CA SER A 83 7.21 -19.86 -0.13
C SER A 83 8.46 -19.01 -0.24
N LYS A 84 9.33 -19.06 0.78
CA LYS A 84 10.60 -18.34 0.77
C LYS A 84 11.40 -18.71 -0.48
N SER A 85 11.77 -17.70 -1.27
CA SER A 85 12.50 -17.88 -2.52
C SER A 85 13.98 -17.56 -2.33
N SER A 86 14.83 -18.34 -3.00
CA SER A 86 16.27 -18.08 -3.16
C SER A 86 16.60 -17.25 -4.40
N ASP A 87 15.61 -16.93 -5.24
CA ASP A 87 15.82 -16.19 -6.49
C ASP A 87 16.20 -14.73 -6.25
N PHE A 88 15.88 -14.22 -5.05
CA PHE A 88 16.17 -12.86 -4.64
C PHE A 88 16.96 -12.84 -3.34
N VAL A 89 17.97 -11.96 -3.29
CA VAL A 89 18.73 -11.64 -2.08
C VAL A 89 18.42 -10.22 -1.67
N ILE A 90 18.14 -10.02 -0.38
CA ILE A 90 17.99 -8.70 0.22
C ILE A 90 19.20 -8.42 1.12
N THR A 91 19.87 -7.28 0.89
CA THR A 91 21.05 -6.85 1.65
C THR A 91 20.83 -5.47 2.29
N PRO A 92 21.08 -5.32 3.60
CA PRO A 92 21.36 -6.37 4.57
C PRO A 92 20.11 -7.21 4.90
N PRO A 93 20.22 -8.54 5.08
CA PRO A 93 19.07 -9.40 5.40
C PRO A 93 18.63 -9.29 6.87
N LEU A 94 19.52 -8.81 7.74
CA LEU A 94 19.28 -8.60 9.16
C LEU A 94 20.12 -7.42 9.66
N PHE A 95 19.51 -6.41 10.29
CA PHE A 95 20.24 -5.29 10.87
C PHE A 95 19.45 -4.62 12.00
N VAL A 96 20.15 -3.91 12.88
CA VAL A 96 19.54 -3.11 13.93
C VAL A 96 19.29 -1.69 13.42
N MET A 97 18.04 -1.25 13.50
CA MET A 97 17.60 0.09 13.13
C MET A 97 17.37 0.94 14.39
N LYS A 98 18.18 1.99 14.52
CA LYS A 98 18.12 2.94 15.65
C LYS A 98 16.90 3.88 15.52
N PRO A 99 16.54 4.60 16.59
CA PRO A 99 15.47 5.61 16.55
C PRO A 99 15.72 6.67 15.46
N GLN A 100 14.65 7.13 14.82
CA GLN A 100 14.68 8.19 13.80
C GLN A 100 15.74 7.97 12.70
N LYS A 101 15.91 6.70 12.27
CA LYS A 101 16.84 6.33 11.20
C LYS A 101 16.13 5.79 9.98
N GLU A 102 16.69 6.14 8.84
CA GLU A 102 16.39 5.56 7.53
C GLU A 102 17.54 4.64 7.12
N ASN A 103 17.18 3.48 6.58
CA ASN A 103 18.09 2.49 6.02
C ASN A 103 17.58 2.05 4.65
N THR A 104 18.50 1.67 3.75
CA THR A 104 18.14 1.17 2.42
C THR A 104 18.42 -0.31 2.30
N LEU A 105 17.40 -1.08 1.96
CA LEU A 105 17.50 -2.47 1.52
C LEU A 105 17.83 -2.51 0.03
N ARG A 106 18.78 -3.36 -0.35
CA ARG A 106 19.11 -3.66 -1.76
C ARG A 106 18.55 -5.03 -2.10
N ILE A 107 17.70 -5.09 -3.13
CA ILE A 107 17.09 -6.32 -3.62
C ILE A 107 17.77 -6.69 -4.92
N MET A 108 18.31 -7.90 -5.02
CA MET A 108 19.08 -8.41 -6.15
C MET A 108 18.48 -9.72 -6.64
N TYR A 109 18.25 -9.85 -7.94
CA TYR A 109 17.88 -11.12 -8.55
C TYR A 109 19.13 -11.98 -8.78
N VAL A 110 19.12 -13.20 -8.24
CA VAL A 110 20.17 -14.22 -8.39
C VAL A 110 19.61 -15.58 -8.83
N GLY A 111 18.32 -15.60 -9.17
CA GLY A 111 17.62 -16.78 -9.64
C GLY A 111 17.98 -17.19 -11.08
N PRO A 112 17.40 -18.30 -11.56
CA PRO A 112 17.62 -18.80 -12.91
C PRO A 112 17.14 -17.81 -13.99
N ASN A 113 17.81 -17.78 -15.15
CA ASN A 113 17.45 -16.89 -16.27
C ASN A 113 16.20 -17.34 -17.05
N ASN A 114 15.24 -18.02 -16.40
CA ASN A 114 14.05 -18.61 -17.04
C ASN A 114 12.75 -17.85 -16.72
N LEU A 115 12.83 -16.61 -16.21
CA LEU A 115 11.64 -15.80 -16.02
C LEU A 115 10.93 -15.52 -17.35
N PRO A 116 9.58 -15.50 -17.36
CA PRO A 116 8.80 -15.10 -18.53
C PRO A 116 9.28 -13.76 -19.08
N ALA A 117 9.47 -13.69 -20.40
CA ALA A 117 9.89 -12.46 -21.08
C ALA A 117 8.68 -11.67 -21.64
N ASP A 118 7.50 -12.27 -21.66
CA ASP A 118 6.26 -11.73 -22.24
C ASP A 118 5.32 -11.11 -21.20
N ARG A 119 5.56 -11.32 -19.90
CA ARG A 119 4.69 -10.85 -18.80
C ARG A 119 5.42 -10.69 -17.48
N GLU A 120 4.81 -9.97 -16.55
CA GLU A 120 5.32 -9.84 -15.19
C GLU A 120 5.29 -11.15 -14.40
N SER A 121 6.27 -11.30 -13.50
CA SER A 121 6.30 -12.34 -12.46
C SER A 121 6.06 -11.74 -11.08
N LEU A 122 5.32 -12.45 -10.23
CA LEU A 122 4.99 -12.00 -8.87
C LEU A 122 5.89 -12.66 -7.82
N TYR A 123 6.44 -11.82 -6.96
CA TYR A 123 7.11 -12.15 -5.71
C TYR A 123 6.58 -11.24 -4.59
N TRP A 124 6.97 -11.52 -3.36
CA TRP A 124 6.65 -10.70 -2.19
C TRP A 124 7.90 -10.34 -1.41
N VAL A 125 8.08 -9.05 -1.11
CA VAL A 125 9.12 -8.60 -0.19
C VAL A 125 8.51 -8.55 1.20
N ASN A 126 9.18 -9.22 2.13
CA ASN A 126 8.81 -9.29 3.53
C ASN A 126 9.86 -8.54 4.35
N VAL A 127 9.41 -7.60 5.19
CA VAL A 127 10.24 -6.85 6.14
C VAL A 127 9.61 -6.95 7.53
N LYS A 128 10.26 -7.70 8.41
CA LYS A 128 9.85 -7.93 9.79
C LYS A 128 10.59 -6.98 10.72
N ALA A 129 9.86 -6.14 11.43
CA ALA A 129 10.37 -5.27 12.47
C ALA A 129 10.10 -5.88 13.85
N ILE A 130 11.17 -6.26 14.55
CA ILE A 130 11.11 -6.86 15.88
C ILE A 130 11.53 -5.79 16.89
N PRO A 131 10.65 -5.33 17.78
CA PRO A 131 11.01 -4.33 18.77
C PRO A 131 12.01 -4.91 19.78
N SER A 132 12.96 -4.08 20.23
CA SER A 132 13.80 -4.43 21.37
C SER A 132 12.96 -4.56 22.64
N ALA A 133 13.21 -5.61 23.43
CA ALA A 133 12.58 -5.76 24.73
C ALA A 133 12.94 -4.59 25.66
N ALA A 134 11.95 -4.02 26.33
CA ALA A 134 12.19 -2.97 27.32
C ALA A 134 12.96 -3.55 28.53
N LYS A 135 13.99 -2.82 28.98
CA LYS A 135 14.90 -3.25 30.07
C LYS A 135 14.19 -3.49 31.41
N ASP A 136 12.98 -2.95 31.59
CA ASP A 136 12.25 -2.92 32.86
C ASP A 136 11.00 -3.84 32.89
N THR A 137 11.12 -4.98 32.20
CA THR A 137 10.06 -5.98 32.04
C THR A 137 10.29 -7.25 32.88
N LYS A 138 11.40 -7.34 33.62
CA LYS A 138 11.66 -8.48 34.51
C LYS A 138 10.56 -8.57 35.58
N GLY A 139 9.91 -9.72 35.67
CA GLY A 139 8.82 -9.98 36.62
C GLY A 139 7.45 -9.44 36.19
N LYS A 140 7.32 -8.89 34.97
CA LYS A 140 6.05 -8.40 34.42
C LYS A 140 5.63 -9.26 33.23
N ASN A 141 4.35 -9.61 33.14
CA ASN A 141 3.78 -10.22 31.94
C ASN A 141 3.70 -9.16 30.85
N THR A 142 4.49 -9.31 29.79
CA THR A 142 4.49 -8.36 28.67
C THR A 142 4.18 -9.06 27.36
N LEU A 143 3.35 -8.42 26.54
CA LEU A 143 3.08 -8.81 25.18
C LEU A 143 3.97 -7.97 24.25
N GLN A 144 4.80 -8.61 23.44
CA GLN A 144 5.60 -7.95 22.42
C GLN A 144 5.08 -8.35 21.04
N ILE A 145 4.83 -7.35 20.20
CA ILE A 145 4.30 -7.55 18.85
C ILE A 145 5.37 -7.15 17.85
N ALA A 146 5.77 -8.09 16.99
CA ALA A 146 6.57 -7.81 15.82
C ALA A 146 5.66 -7.53 14.63
N VAL A 147 6.00 -6.52 13.83
CA VAL A 147 5.22 -6.14 12.65
C VAL A 147 5.89 -6.71 11.41
N LEU A 148 5.13 -7.42 10.57
CA LEU A 148 5.58 -7.89 9.26
C LEU A 148 4.92 -7.05 8.18
N SER A 149 5.72 -6.25 7.47
CA SER A 149 5.28 -5.56 6.27
C SER A 149 5.56 -6.46 5.05
N ARG A 150 4.50 -6.80 4.32
CA ARG A 150 4.56 -7.60 3.09
C ARG A 150 4.08 -6.77 1.92
N ILE A 151 4.93 -6.58 0.92
CA ILE A 151 4.63 -5.79 -0.28
C ILE A 151 4.93 -6.57 -1.55
N LYS A 152 4.23 -6.23 -2.64
CA LYS A 152 4.38 -6.91 -3.94
C LYS A 152 5.73 -6.56 -4.57
N LEU A 153 6.40 -7.54 -5.15
CA LEU A 153 7.59 -7.38 -5.98
C LEU A 153 7.26 -7.92 -7.37
N PHE A 154 7.16 -7.03 -8.35
CA PHE A 154 6.89 -7.40 -9.73
C PHE A 154 8.18 -7.41 -10.53
N VAL A 155 8.54 -8.57 -11.09
CA VAL A 155 9.65 -8.65 -12.04
C VAL A 155 9.12 -8.35 -13.42
N ARG A 156 9.60 -7.27 -14.01
CA ARG A 156 9.07 -6.71 -15.26
C ARG A 156 10.06 -6.92 -16.41
N PRO A 157 9.68 -7.66 -17.46
CA PRO A 157 10.49 -7.75 -18.67
C PRO A 157 10.70 -6.38 -19.32
N LYS A 158 11.85 -6.20 -20.00
CA LYS A 158 12.22 -4.93 -20.63
C LYS A 158 11.36 -4.57 -21.85
N ASN A 159 10.94 -5.58 -22.61
CA ASN A 159 10.36 -5.41 -23.96
C ASN A 159 8.87 -5.77 -23.99
N LEU A 160 8.08 -5.23 -23.07
CA LEU A 160 6.64 -5.44 -23.07
C LEU A 160 5.96 -4.57 -24.16
N PRO A 161 4.87 -5.04 -24.79
CA PRO A 161 4.25 -4.41 -25.95
C PRO A 161 3.53 -3.09 -25.67
N MET A 162 3.38 -2.69 -24.41
CA MET A 162 2.68 -1.46 -24.00
C MET A 162 3.26 -0.94 -22.69
N ALA A 163 2.97 0.30 -22.30
CA ALA A 163 3.35 0.83 -21.00
C ALA A 163 2.37 0.40 -19.90
N SER A 164 2.85 0.31 -18.64
CA SER A 164 2.03 -0.09 -17.49
C SER A 164 0.86 0.87 -17.23
N ILE A 165 1.04 2.16 -17.52
CA ILE A 165 0.02 3.20 -17.31
C ILE A 165 -1.20 3.03 -18.24
N ASP A 166 -1.01 2.41 -19.40
CA ASP A 166 -2.07 2.19 -20.39
C ASP A 166 -2.84 0.87 -20.13
N ALA A 167 -2.29 -0.01 -19.28
CA ALA A 167 -2.84 -1.34 -19.02
C ALA A 167 -4.26 -1.33 -18.43
N PRO A 168 -4.62 -0.44 -17.47
CA PRO A 168 -5.97 -0.42 -16.89
C PRO A 168 -7.09 -0.26 -17.92
N ALA A 169 -6.87 0.55 -18.97
CA ALA A 169 -7.87 0.78 -20.03
C ALA A 169 -8.12 -0.44 -20.93
N LYS A 170 -7.25 -1.46 -20.86
CA LYS A 170 -7.40 -2.71 -21.59
C LYS A 170 -8.15 -3.79 -20.81
N LEU A 171 -8.48 -3.55 -19.55
CA LEU A 171 -9.32 -4.47 -18.77
C LEU A 171 -10.70 -4.62 -19.42
N ARG A 172 -11.25 -5.82 -19.28
CA ARG A 172 -12.57 -6.20 -19.79
C ARG A 172 -13.34 -6.89 -18.69
N PHE A 173 -14.65 -6.72 -18.71
CA PHE A 173 -15.52 -7.19 -17.66
C PHE A 173 -16.66 -7.97 -18.29
N HIS A 174 -17.02 -9.11 -17.71
CA HIS A 174 -18.15 -9.90 -18.17
C HIS A 174 -19.04 -10.25 -16.99
N GLU A 175 -20.31 -9.89 -17.08
CA GLU A 175 -21.31 -10.19 -16.05
C GLU A 175 -22.08 -11.45 -16.44
N SER A 176 -22.10 -12.44 -15.55
CA SER A 176 -22.88 -13.67 -15.72
C SER A 176 -23.54 -14.06 -14.41
N GLY A 177 -24.87 -13.91 -14.35
CA GLY A 177 -25.65 -14.17 -13.14
C GLY A 177 -25.20 -13.31 -11.97
N ASN A 178 -24.61 -13.94 -10.95
CA ASN A 178 -24.10 -13.28 -9.74
C ASN A 178 -22.57 -13.16 -9.72
N THR A 179 -21.93 -13.25 -10.88
CA THR A 179 -20.47 -13.22 -11.02
C THR A 179 -20.05 -12.15 -12.01
N LEU A 180 -19.07 -11.35 -11.60
CA LEU A 180 -18.34 -10.41 -12.45
C LEU A 180 -16.97 -11.00 -12.73
N THR A 181 -16.71 -11.36 -13.98
CA THR A 181 -15.39 -11.79 -14.43
C THR A 181 -14.60 -10.58 -14.88
N VAL A 182 -13.42 -10.36 -14.30
CA VAL A 182 -12.47 -9.33 -14.73
C VAL A 182 -11.36 -9.99 -15.53
N LYS A 183 -11.29 -9.67 -16.83
CA LYS A 183 -10.27 -10.19 -17.74
C LYS A 183 -9.15 -9.17 -17.93
N ASN A 184 -7.92 -9.62 -17.70
CA ASN A 184 -6.70 -8.86 -17.89
C ASN A 184 -5.91 -9.40 -19.09
N PRO A 185 -6.07 -8.83 -20.29
CA PRO A 185 -5.30 -9.25 -21.47
C PRO A 185 -3.86 -8.70 -21.47
N THR A 186 -3.47 -7.89 -20.49
CA THR A 186 -2.20 -7.17 -20.49
C THR A 186 -1.07 -7.99 -19.85
N PRO A 187 0.22 -7.62 -20.09
CA PRO A 187 1.35 -8.31 -19.48
C PRO A 187 1.63 -7.90 -18.02
N TYR A 188 0.76 -7.10 -17.40
CA TYR A 188 0.95 -6.51 -16.07
C TYR A 188 -0.02 -7.07 -15.03
N TYR A 189 0.40 -7.17 -13.76
CA TYR A 189 -0.51 -7.47 -12.66
C TYR A 189 -1.38 -6.25 -12.34
N MET A 190 -2.70 -6.38 -12.47
CA MET A 190 -3.64 -5.30 -12.20
C MET A 190 -4.23 -5.44 -10.81
N THR A 191 -3.95 -4.49 -9.91
CA THR A 191 -4.60 -4.43 -8.59
C THR A 191 -5.78 -3.46 -8.67
N LEU A 192 -7.00 -3.99 -8.78
CA LEU A 192 -8.23 -3.22 -8.80
C LEU A 192 -8.66 -2.91 -7.36
N VAL A 193 -8.98 -1.64 -7.11
CA VAL A 193 -9.48 -1.09 -5.84
C VAL A 193 -10.69 -0.21 -6.11
N GLN A 194 -11.45 0.11 -5.06
CA GLN A 194 -12.66 0.93 -5.18
C GLN A 194 -13.57 0.44 -6.32
N ILE A 195 -13.78 -0.87 -6.35
CA ILE A 195 -14.61 -1.51 -7.36
C ILE A 195 -16.06 -1.34 -6.91
N HIS A 196 -16.87 -0.65 -7.71
CA HIS A 196 -18.27 -0.41 -7.42
C HIS A 196 -19.14 -0.95 -8.55
N ALA A 197 -20.24 -1.60 -8.19
CA ALA A 197 -21.31 -1.99 -9.11
C ALA A 197 -22.59 -1.27 -8.64
N GLY A 198 -22.86 -0.10 -9.20
CA GLY A 198 -23.85 0.82 -8.64
C GLY A 198 -23.47 1.27 -7.23
N THR A 199 -24.30 0.92 -6.23
CA THR A 199 -24.05 1.23 -4.81
C THR A 199 -23.29 0.12 -4.05
N ALA A 200 -23.10 -1.04 -4.68
CA ALA A 200 -22.39 -2.15 -4.08
C ALA A 200 -20.88 -1.96 -4.22
N THR A 201 -20.14 -2.14 -3.13
CA THR A 201 -18.67 -2.18 -3.14
C THR A 201 -18.19 -3.62 -3.22
N LEU A 202 -17.35 -3.93 -4.20
CA LEU A 202 -16.74 -5.24 -4.36
C LEU A 202 -15.34 -5.29 -3.72
N PRO A 203 -14.86 -6.48 -3.32
CA PRO A 203 -13.52 -6.65 -2.76
C PRO A 203 -12.41 -6.22 -3.73
N THR A 204 -11.37 -5.59 -3.19
CA THR A 204 -10.09 -5.38 -3.88
C THR A 204 -9.57 -6.70 -4.44
N THR A 205 -9.20 -6.69 -5.72
CA THR A 205 -8.80 -7.91 -6.44
C THR A 205 -7.57 -7.65 -7.28
N MET A 206 -6.63 -8.59 -7.26
CA MET A 206 -5.47 -8.57 -8.14
C MET A 206 -5.65 -9.59 -9.24
N VAL A 207 -5.60 -9.14 -10.50
CA VAL A 207 -5.72 -9.99 -11.69
C VAL A 207 -4.34 -10.17 -12.29
N ALA A 208 -3.94 -11.43 -12.47
CA ALA A 208 -2.65 -11.77 -13.07
C ALA A 208 -2.59 -11.39 -14.57
N PRO A 209 -1.39 -11.22 -15.14
CA PRO A 209 -1.21 -11.00 -16.57
C PRO A 209 -1.84 -12.09 -17.42
N MET A 210 -2.50 -11.71 -18.52
CA MET A 210 -3.14 -12.62 -19.48
C MET A 210 -4.05 -13.67 -18.82
N SER A 211 -4.78 -13.25 -17.78
CA SER A 211 -5.63 -14.12 -16.97
C SER A 211 -6.92 -13.39 -16.60
N GLN A 212 -7.78 -14.03 -15.81
CA GLN A 212 -9.01 -13.47 -15.29
C GLN A 212 -9.18 -13.75 -13.80
N ALA A 213 -10.03 -12.97 -13.15
CA ALA A 213 -10.46 -13.21 -11.78
C ALA A 213 -11.97 -12.99 -11.65
N ASP A 214 -12.61 -13.82 -10.83
CA ASP A 214 -14.05 -13.79 -10.64
C ASP A 214 -14.40 -13.12 -9.32
N LEU A 215 -15.35 -12.19 -9.38
CA LEU A 215 -15.88 -11.45 -8.26
C LEU A 215 -17.35 -11.80 -8.07
N LYS A 216 -17.76 -12.07 -6.83
CA LYS A 216 -19.17 -12.26 -6.52
C LYS A 216 -19.90 -10.92 -6.56
N LEU A 217 -20.91 -10.82 -7.40
CA LEU A 217 -21.85 -9.70 -7.42
C LEU A 217 -22.95 -9.92 -6.38
N PRO A 218 -23.13 -9.00 -5.43
CA PRO A 218 -24.27 -9.04 -4.52
C PRO A 218 -25.57 -8.68 -5.26
N ALA A 219 -26.73 -9.06 -4.73
CA ALA A 219 -28.02 -8.86 -5.41
C ALA A 219 -28.39 -7.38 -5.65
N ASN A 220 -27.78 -6.46 -4.90
CA ASN A 220 -27.96 -5.01 -5.06
C ASN A 220 -26.94 -4.38 -6.03
N ALA A 221 -26.08 -5.17 -6.67
CA ALA A 221 -25.17 -4.69 -7.72
C ALA A 221 -25.97 -4.41 -8.99
N GLN A 222 -26.47 -3.18 -9.11
CA GLN A 222 -27.26 -2.72 -10.25
C GLN A 222 -26.67 -1.42 -10.79
N GLY A 223 -26.40 -1.38 -12.09
CA GLY A 223 -25.90 -0.20 -12.79
C GLY A 223 -24.46 -0.35 -13.25
N ASN A 224 -23.84 0.78 -13.60
CA ASN A 224 -22.49 0.79 -14.16
C ASN A 224 -21.46 0.27 -13.14
N ILE A 225 -20.50 -0.50 -13.63
CA ILE A 225 -19.30 -0.85 -12.86
C ILE A 225 -18.26 0.25 -13.02
N THR A 226 -17.74 0.75 -11.91
CA THR A 226 -16.56 1.62 -11.87
C THR A 226 -15.44 0.97 -11.05
N PHE A 227 -14.21 1.33 -11.37
CA PHE A 227 -13.05 0.85 -10.65
C PHE A 227 -11.89 1.84 -10.72
N GLN A 228 -10.96 1.69 -9.79
CA GLN A 228 -9.62 2.28 -9.86
C GLN A 228 -8.58 1.15 -9.83
N THR A 229 -7.35 1.47 -10.21
CA THR A 229 -6.22 0.56 -10.08
C THR A 229 -5.12 1.19 -9.24
N ILE A 230 -4.28 0.38 -8.60
CA ILE A 230 -3.05 0.87 -7.96
C ILE A 230 -1.92 0.82 -8.98
N ASN A 231 -1.31 1.97 -9.28
CA ASN A 231 -0.20 2.09 -10.22
C ASN A 231 1.15 1.64 -9.62
N ASP A 232 2.24 1.78 -10.39
CA ASP A 232 3.59 1.39 -9.97
C ASP A 232 4.11 2.17 -8.76
N TYR A 233 3.61 3.38 -8.53
CA TYR A 233 3.97 4.26 -7.42
C TYR A 233 3.10 4.03 -6.17
N GLY A 234 2.13 3.12 -6.24
CA GLY A 234 1.22 2.85 -5.13
C GLY A 234 0.05 3.82 -5.02
N ALA A 235 -0.18 4.69 -6.01
CA ALA A 235 -1.29 5.62 -6.05
C ALA A 235 -2.50 5.04 -6.81
N ASN A 236 -3.70 5.49 -6.48
CA ASN A 236 -4.91 5.17 -7.24
C ASN A 236 -4.86 5.86 -8.61
N SER A 237 -5.19 5.13 -9.66
CA SER A 237 -5.51 5.69 -10.97
C SER A 237 -6.79 6.53 -10.89
N PRO A 238 -7.05 7.39 -11.89
CA PRO A 238 -8.38 7.93 -12.11
C PRO A 238 -9.44 6.82 -12.13
N GLU A 239 -10.65 7.16 -11.69
CA GLU A 239 -11.79 6.25 -11.81
C GLU A 239 -12.09 5.97 -13.27
N GLN A 240 -12.36 4.71 -13.60
CA GLN A 240 -12.71 4.24 -14.93
C GLN A 240 -14.04 3.49 -14.88
N LYS A 241 -14.85 3.63 -15.94
CA LYS A 241 -16.01 2.77 -16.17
C LYS A 241 -15.55 1.46 -16.81
N ALA A 242 -16.08 0.35 -16.32
CA ALA A 242 -15.84 -0.97 -16.90
C ALA A 242 -16.36 -1.04 -18.33
N ILE A 243 -15.57 -1.64 -19.21
CA ILE A 243 -16.00 -2.02 -20.55
C ILE A 243 -16.54 -3.44 -20.44
N ILE A 244 -17.88 -3.56 -20.52
CA ILE A 244 -18.58 -4.84 -20.48
C ILE A 244 -18.47 -5.53 -21.85
N GLU A 245 -18.10 -6.81 -21.85
CA GLU A 245 -18.11 -7.72 -23.01
C GLU A 245 -19.30 -8.68 -22.95
#